data_AF-A0A2S1KRV1-F1
#
_entry.id   AF-A0A2S1KRV1-F1
#
_cell.length_a   1.000
_cell.length_b   1.000
_cell.length_c   1.000
_cell.angle_alpha   90.00
_cell.angle_beta   90.00
_cell.angle_gamma   90.00
#
_symmetry.space_group_name_H-M   'P 1'
#
loop_
_entity.id
_entity.type
_entity.pdbx_description
1 polymer ?
#
loop_
_entity_poly.entity_id
_entity_poly.type
_entity_poly.pdbx_seq_one_letter_code
_entity_poly.pdbx_strand_id
1 'polypeptide(L)' 'MFKEYGPSADSIRNWVKKYASVEVNGKSISVDELKKFRKDNVILKEEIEISKRVAVLLVRELV' A
#
# COMPACT_ATOMS: atom_id res chain seq x y z
N MET A 1 5.04 -9.03 43.34
CA MET A 1 3.99 -8.05 43.00
C MET A 1 4.48 -7.21 41.82
N PHE A 2 4.36 -7.70 40.58
CA PHE A 2 4.82 -6.98 39.35
C PHE A 2 4.02 -7.35 38.08
N LYS A 3 2.93 -8.13 38.19
CA LYS A 3 2.12 -8.56 37.04
C LYS A 3 1.04 -7.56 36.61
N GLU A 4 0.74 -6.53 37.41
CA GLU A 4 -0.42 -5.66 37.21
C GLU A 4 -0.19 -4.40 36.36
N TYR A 5 1.06 -4.06 36.02
CA TYR A 5 1.38 -2.81 35.31
C TYR A 5 2.02 -3.01 33.93
N GLY A 6 2.13 -4.25 33.44
CA GLY A 6 2.68 -4.54 32.12
C GLY A 6 1.58 -4.51 31.04
N PRO A 7 1.85 -3.97 29.83
CA PRO A 7 0.94 -4.12 28.71
C PRO A 7 0.67 -5.61 28.44
N SER A 8 -0.58 -5.95 28.13
CA SER A 8 -0.97 -7.34 27.89
C SER A 8 -0.17 -7.94 26.71
N ALA A 9 -0.08 -9.28 26.69
CA ALA A 9 0.54 -9.99 25.57
C ALA A 9 -0.11 -9.63 24.22
N ASP A 10 -1.42 -9.35 24.22
CA ASP A 10 -2.14 -8.89 23.04
C ASP A 10 -1.71 -7.49 22.59
N SER A 11 -1.52 -6.55 23.53
CA SER A 11 -1.00 -5.21 23.24
C SER A 11 0.40 -5.29 22.61
N ILE A 12 1.27 -6.13 23.17
CA ILE A 12 2.61 -6.37 22.63
C ILE A 12 2.53 -6.97 21.21
N ARG A 13 1.68 -7.99 21.01
CA ARG A 13 1.48 -8.62 19.70
C ARG A 13 0.95 -7.64 18.66
N ASN A 14 0.06 -6.74 19.06
CA ASN A 14 -0.51 -5.73 18.17
C ASN A 14 0.53 -4.68 17.78
N TRP A 15 1.41 -4.28 18.70
CA TRP A 15 2.55 -3.42 18.39
C TRP A 15 3.53 -4.09 17.43
N VAL A 16 3.91 -5.35 17.70
CA VAL A 16 4.79 -6.10 16.81
C VAL A 16 4.20 -6.18 15.40
N LYS A 17 2.90 -6.47 15.26
CA LYS A 17 2.25 -6.49 13.93
C LYS A 17 2.23 -5.13 13.25
N LYS A 18 2.03 -4.05 14.00
CA LYS A 18 1.94 -2.69 13.45
C LYS A 18 3.29 -2.18 12.97
N TYR A 19 4.36 -2.51 13.69
CA TYR A 19 5.73 -2.08 13.37
C TYR A 19 6.54 -3.14 12.60
N ALA A 20 5.95 -4.29 12.31
CA ALA A 20 6.59 -5.30 11.48
C ALA A 20 6.74 -4.75 10.06
N SER A 21 7.99 -4.52 9.66
CA SER A 21 8.31 -4.23 8.27
C SER A 21 8.12 -5.48 7.42
N VAL A 22 7.60 -5.30 6.22
CA VAL A 22 7.45 -6.35 5.21
C VAL A 22 8.57 -6.18 4.19
N GLU A 23 9.27 -7.25 3.90
CA GLU A 23 10.28 -7.24 2.84
C GLU A 23 9.59 -7.41 1.48
N VAL A 24 9.75 -6.42 0.61
CA VAL A 24 9.24 -6.45 -0.76
C VAL A 24 10.38 -6.07 -1.70
N ASN A 25 10.74 -6.97 -2.61
CA ASN A 25 11.83 -6.78 -3.58
C ASN A 25 13.17 -6.35 -2.92
N GLY A 26 13.54 -6.97 -1.79
CA GLY A 26 14.76 -6.66 -1.05
C GLY A 26 14.75 -5.31 -0.30
N LYS A 27 13.60 -4.64 -0.23
CA LYS A 27 13.40 -3.43 0.58
C LYS A 27 12.45 -3.72 1.73
N SER A 28 12.85 -3.30 2.92
CA SER A 28 12.00 -3.32 4.11
C SER A 28 11.07 -2.11 4.09
N ILE A 29 9.78 -2.34 3.92
CA ILE A 29 8.76 -1.29 3.87
C ILE A 29 7.70 -1.51 4.96
N SER A 30 7.11 -0.43 5.47
CA SER A 30 6.03 -0.55 6.44
C SER A 30 4.75 -1.11 5.79
N VAL A 31 3.93 -1.80 6.58
CA VAL A 31 2.59 -2.27 6.15
C VAL A 31 1.70 -1.11 5.69
N ASP A 32 1.79 0.04 6.37
CA ASP A 32 1.02 1.23 6.02
C ASP A 32 1.45 1.81 4.66
N GLU A 33 2.76 1.83 4.41
CA GLU A 33 3.33 2.25 3.12
C GLU A 33 2.92 1.29 2.02
N LEU A 34 3.01 -0.02 2.26
CA LEU A 34 2.55 -1.03 1.32
C LEU A 34 1.06 -0.86 0.97
N LYS A 35 0.21 -0.57 1.97
CA LYS A 35 -1.22 -0.33 1.76
C LYS A 35 -1.45 0.93 0.92
N LYS A 36 -0.69 1.99 1.15
CA LYS A 36 -0.73 3.22 0.35
C LYS A 36 -0.31 2.94 -1.10
N PHE A 37 0.84 2.30 -1.30
CA PHE A 37 1.33 1.94 -2.63
C PHE A 37 0.35 1.06 -3.42
N ARG A 38 -0.37 0.15 -2.76
CA ARG A 38 -1.39 -0.66 -3.41
C ARG A 38 -2.57 0.17 -3.90
N LYS A 39 -3.02 1.15 -3.13
CA LYS A 39 -4.09 2.07 -3.57
C LYS A 39 -3.62 2.92 -4.75
N ASP A 40 -2.45 3.52 -4.63
CA ASP A 40 -1.88 4.37 -5.66
C ASP A 40 -1.68 3.60 -6.97
N ASN A 41 -1.23 2.34 -6.91
CA ASN A 41 -1.09 1.48 -8.10
C ASN A 41 -2.42 1.17 -8.79
N VAL A 42 -3.54 1.07 -8.06
CA VAL A 42 -4.85 0.85 -8.67
C VAL A 42 -5.27 2.10 -9.45
N ILE A 43 -5.14 3.27 -8.82
CA ILE A 43 -5.48 4.56 -9.43
C ILE A 43 -4.63 4.80 -10.68
N LEU A 44 -3.31 4.62 -10.58
CA LEU A 44 -2.39 4.82 -11.72
C LEU A 44 -2.71 3.89 -12.90
N LYS A 45 -3.13 2.65 -12.65
CA LYS A 45 -3.54 1.74 -13.73
C LYS A 45 -4.81 2.22 -14.44
N GLU A 46 -5.74 2.76 -13.69
CA GLU A 46 -6.98 3.33 -14.24
C GLU A 46 -6.68 4.60 -15.04
N GLU A 47 -5.83 5.50 -14.54
CA GLU A 47 -5.39 6.70 -15.26
C GLU A 47 -4.67 6.38 -16.57
N ILE A 48 -3.82 5.36 -16.58
CA ILE A 48 -3.14 4.87 -17.79
C ILE A 48 -4.16 4.34 -18.81
N GLU A 49 -5.17 3.61 -18.36
CA GLU A 49 -6.22 3.07 -19.23
C GLU A 49 -7.06 4.19 -19.86
N ILE A 50 -7.42 5.21 -19.07
CA ILE A 50 -8.11 6.40 -19.58
C ILE A 50 -7.24 7.12 -20.61
N SER A 51 -5.96 7.35 -20.28
CA SER A 51 -5.01 8.01 -21.18
C SER A 51 -4.87 7.27 -22.52
N LYS A 52 -4.81 5.94 -22.50
CA LYS A 52 -4.78 5.12 -23.73
C LYS A 52 -6.05 5.28 -24.56
N ARG A 53 -7.22 5.28 -23.92
CA ARG A 53 -8.51 5.47 -24.61
C ARG A 53 -8.58 6.84 -25.28
N VAL A 54 -8.17 7.88 -24.57
CA VAL A 54 -8.10 9.25 -25.12
C VAL A 54 -7.14 9.30 -26.30
N ALA A 55 -5.95 8.72 -26.20
CA ALA A 55 -4.99 8.68 -27.30
C ALA A 55 -5.57 8.00 -28.56
N VAL A 56 -6.27 6.88 -28.39
CA VAL A 56 -6.92 6.18 -29.51
C VAL A 56 -8.02 7.03 -30.14
N LEU A 57 -8.83 7.72 -29.34
CA LEU A 57 -9.87 8.62 -29.85
C LEU A 57 -9.27 9.80 -30.61
N LEU A 58 -8.22 10.43 -30.08
CA LEU A 58 -7.54 11.54 -30.74
C LEU A 58 -6.95 11.12 -32.09
N VAL A 59 -6.33 9.95 -32.17
CA VAL A 59 -5.80 9.43 -33.45
C VAL A 59 -6.92 9.19 -34.45
N ARG A 60 -8.10 8.72 -34.01
CA ARG A 60 -9.26 8.50 -34.88
C ARG A 60 -9.88 9.79 -35.41
N GLU A 61 -9.87 10.86 -34.64
CA GLU A 61 -10.39 12.18 -35.07
C GLU A 61 -9.42 12.92 -36.02
N LEU A 62 -8.15 12.53 -36.04
CA LEU A 62 -7.11 13.15 -36.87
C LEU A 62 -6.92 12.47 -38.25
N VAL A 63 -7.55 11.31 -38.49
CA VAL A 63 -7.48 10.52 -39.74
C VAL A 63 -8.82 10.58 -40.45
#